data_AF-A0A060YGS0-F1
#
_entry.id   AF-A0A060YGS0-F1
#
_cell.length_a   1.000
_cell.length_b   1.000
_cell.length_c   1.000
_cell.angle_alpha   90.00
_cell.angle_beta   90.00
_cell.angle_gamma   90.00
#
_symmetry.space_group_name_H-M   'P 1'
#
loop_
_entity.id
_entity.type
_entity.pdbx_description
1 polymer ?
#
loop_
_entity_poly.entity_id
_entity_poly.type
_entity_poly.pdbx_seq_one_letter_code
_entity_poly.pdbx_strand_id
1 'polypeptide(L)'
;MKLEAVDPAAPFNTSPATVTKVLSDQYFRVQMDSLQGDSEGAGPGLSLLCHYGSTGIFPAQWSLKNGVPLSPPPGYQGQNFDWADYLKQCGAEGAPESCFPVGQSDHDFVESMRLEAVNPVSPEQVHVATVTRVRGQHIWLHLEGLKQPLPDIITHVDSLDIFPVSWCESNGYPLQHPYKPRGQAPTRTS
;
A
#
# COMPACT_ATOMS: atom_id res chain seq x y z
N MET A 1 15.01 -15.10 2.83
CA MET A 1 13.58 -15.41 2.60
C MET A 1 12.95 -14.27 1.84
N LYS A 2 12.00 -14.57 0.95
CA LYS A 2 11.25 -13.58 0.18
C LYS A 2 9.80 -13.49 0.63
N LEU A 3 9.21 -12.31 0.52
CA LEU A 3 7.85 -11.99 0.95
C LEU A 3 7.26 -10.93 0.01
N GLU A 4 5.99 -10.60 0.19
CA GLU A 4 5.36 -9.45 -0.45
C GLU A 4 5.33 -8.28 0.53
N ALA A 5 5.56 -7.06 0.05
CA ALA A 5 5.48 -5.86 0.87
C ALA A 5 4.81 -4.72 0.10
N VAL A 6 4.21 -3.81 0.84
CA VAL A 6 3.66 -2.55 0.32
C VAL A 6 4.66 -1.44 0.62
N ASP A 7 4.92 -0.57 -0.36
CA ASP A 7 5.70 0.65 -0.14
C ASP A 7 4.85 1.63 0.70
N PRO A 8 5.27 2.01 1.92
CA PRO A 8 4.52 2.95 2.74
C PRO A 8 4.33 4.34 2.10
N ALA A 9 5.24 4.76 1.22
CA ALA A 9 5.15 6.03 0.48
C ALA A 9 4.35 5.92 -0.82
N ALA A 10 4.13 4.69 -1.32
CA ALA A 10 3.33 4.41 -2.50
C ALA A 10 2.47 3.15 -2.29
N PRO A 11 1.51 3.17 -1.35
CA PRO A 11 0.81 1.98 -0.88
C PRO A 11 -0.28 1.49 -1.84
N PHE A 12 0.01 1.46 -3.14
CA PHE A 12 -0.95 1.19 -4.22
C PHE A 12 -0.87 -0.25 -4.71
N ASN A 13 0.27 -0.90 -4.51
CA ASN A 13 0.52 -2.26 -4.93
C ASN A 13 1.38 -2.98 -3.88
N THR A 14 1.26 -4.30 -3.88
CA THR A 14 2.24 -5.19 -3.25
C THR A 14 3.37 -5.43 -4.25
N SER A 15 4.60 -5.61 -3.79
CA SER A 15 5.73 -6.05 -4.62
C SER A 15 6.56 -7.11 -3.89
N PRO A 16 7.32 -7.95 -4.61
CA PRO A 16 8.29 -8.85 -4.00
C PRO A 16 9.37 -8.09 -3.23
N ALA A 17 9.72 -8.62 -2.07
CA ALA A 17 10.74 -8.08 -1.21
C ALA A 17 11.53 -9.20 -0.52
N THR A 18 12.73 -8.87 -0.08
CA THR A 18 13.65 -9.82 0.55
C THR A 18 13.95 -9.39 1.98
N VAL A 19 13.88 -10.34 2.93
CA VAL A 19 14.45 -10.15 4.26
C VAL A 19 15.97 -10.19 4.14
N THR A 20 16.63 -9.04 4.29
CA THR A 20 18.08 -8.88 4.09
C THR A 20 18.87 -8.98 5.39
N LYS A 21 18.24 -8.70 6.54
CA LYS A 21 18.88 -8.78 7.84
C LYS A 21 17.88 -9.05 8.94
N VAL A 22 18.13 -10.04 9.79
CA VAL A 22 17.40 -10.25 11.04
C VAL A 22 18.14 -9.51 12.15
N LEU A 23 17.44 -8.67 12.91
CA LEU A 23 18.02 -7.83 13.96
C LEU A 23 17.70 -8.38 15.34
N SER A 24 16.49 -8.90 15.54
CA SER A 24 16.05 -9.62 16.73
C SER A 24 14.99 -10.66 16.37
N ASP A 25 14.41 -11.29 17.39
CA ASP A 25 13.21 -12.12 17.29
C ASP A 25 11.99 -11.37 16.70
N GLN A 26 11.92 -10.07 16.92
CA GLN A 26 10.79 -9.23 16.52
C GLN A 26 11.08 -8.34 15.31
N TYR A 27 12.34 -7.94 15.10
CA TYR A 27 12.70 -6.94 14.10
C TYR A 27 13.62 -7.47 13.01
N PHE A 28 13.36 -7.07 11.77
CA PHE A 28 14.16 -7.42 10.61
C PHE A 28 14.07 -6.35 9.53
N ARG A 29 15.06 -6.33 8.64
CA ARG A 29 15.12 -5.45 7.49
C ARG A 29 14.56 -6.16 6.27
N VAL A 30 13.61 -5.50 5.62
CA VAL A 30 13.07 -5.88 4.32
C VAL A 30 13.60 -4.92 3.28
N GLN A 31 13.98 -5.43 2.11
CA GLN A 31 14.35 -4.62 0.96
C GLN A 31 13.44 -4.98 -0.21
N MET A 32 12.81 -3.98 -0.82
CA MET A 32 12.02 -4.18 -2.03
C MET A 32 12.95 -4.68 -3.15
N ASP A 33 12.53 -5.74 -3.82
CA ASP A 33 13.37 -6.40 -4.82
C ASP A 33 13.52 -5.52 -6.07
N SER A 34 14.73 -5.43 -6.59
CA SER A 34 15.04 -4.84 -7.89
C SER A 34 16.03 -5.75 -8.62
N LEU A 35 15.79 -5.97 -9.91
CA LEU A 35 16.66 -6.72 -10.82
C LEU A 35 17.45 -5.80 -11.76
N GLN A 36 17.21 -4.49 -11.70
CA GLN A 36 18.13 -3.53 -12.30
C GLN A 36 19.44 -3.66 -11.51
N GLY A 37 20.50 -4.14 -12.16
CA GLY A 37 21.81 -4.30 -11.52
C GLY A 37 22.34 -2.96 -10.98
N ASP A 38 23.53 -2.97 -10.37
CA ASP A 38 24.22 -1.79 -9.79
C ASP A 38 24.62 -0.73 -10.85
N SER A 39 23.72 -0.36 -11.76
CA SER A 39 23.85 0.77 -12.65
C SER A 39 23.88 2.02 -11.80
N GLU A 40 25.04 2.70 -11.81
CA GLU A 40 25.33 3.91 -11.05
C GLU A 40 24.19 4.93 -11.19
N GLY A 41 23.30 4.98 -10.19
CA GLY A 41 22.15 5.88 -10.16
C GLY A 41 20.88 5.26 -9.57
N ALA A 42 20.68 3.95 -9.69
CA ALA A 42 19.62 3.24 -8.98
C ALA A 42 20.18 2.79 -7.62
N GLY A 43 19.93 3.57 -6.56
CA GLY A 43 20.26 3.15 -5.20
C GLY A 43 19.61 1.80 -4.85
N PRO A 44 20.04 1.15 -3.75
CA PRO A 44 19.36 -0.05 -3.27
C PRO A 44 17.86 0.25 -3.15
N GLY A 45 17.02 -0.67 -3.65
CA GLY A 45 15.56 -0.55 -3.55
C GLY A 45 15.14 -0.23 -2.12
N LEU A 46 13.96 0.36 -1.95
CA LEU A 46 13.45 0.83 -0.66
C LEU A 46 13.72 -0.19 0.46
N SER A 47 14.42 0.26 1.50
CA SER A 47 14.77 -0.57 2.65
C SER A 47 13.95 -0.17 3.88
N LEU A 48 13.19 -1.13 4.41
CA LEU A 48 12.25 -0.96 5.50
C LEU A 48 12.74 -1.74 6.72
N LEU A 49 12.63 -1.12 7.89
CA LEU A 49 12.74 -1.81 9.17
C LEU A 49 11.33 -2.27 9.58
N CYS A 50 11.13 -3.58 9.66
CA CYS A 50 9.84 -4.20 9.95
C CYS A 50 9.86 -4.88 11.31
N HIS A 51 8.70 -4.87 11.97
CA HIS A 51 8.36 -5.77 13.06
C HIS A 51 7.64 -7.00 12.45
N TYR A 52 7.66 -8.17 13.09
CA TYR A 52 6.95 -9.35 12.57
C TYR A 52 5.43 -9.15 12.43
N GLY A 53 4.86 -8.27 13.26
CA GLY A 53 3.47 -7.81 13.18
C GLY A 53 3.25 -6.56 12.33
N SER A 54 4.24 -6.12 11.53
CA SER A 54 4.03 -5.03 10.58
C SER A 54 2.94 -5.41 9.58
N THR A 55 1.99 -4.50 9.36
CA THR A 55 0.80 -4.77 8.55
C THR A 55 1.02 -4.60 7.05
N GLY A 56 2.16 -4.07 6.63
CA GLY A 56 2.55 -3.88 5.22
C GLY A 56 3.39 -5.01 4.63
N ILE A 57 3.49 -6.17 5.31
CA ILE A 57 4.22 -7.34 4.83
C ILE A 57 3.32 -8.57 4.80
N PHE A 58 3.52 -9.42 3.79
CA PHE A 58 2.63 -10.53 3.48
C PHE A 58 3.44 -11.74 3.00
N PRO A 59 2.93 -12.97 3.18
CA PRO A 59 3.58 -14.14 2.60
C PRO A 59 3.59 -14.05 1.06
N ALA A 60 4.55 -14.73 0.44
CA ALA A 60 4.56 -14.87 -1.01
C ALA A 60 3.22 -15.44 -1.51
N GLN A 61 2.72 -14.93 -2.64
CA GLN A 61 1.41 -15.26 -3.24
C GLN A 61 0.18 -14.71 -2.50
N TRP A 62 0.34 -13.90 -1.46
CA TRP A 62 -0.80 -13.30 -0.76
C TRP A 62 -1.66 -12.44 -1.69
N SER A 63 -1.02 -11.62 -2.52
CA SER A 63 -1.66 -10.76 -3.51
C SER A 63 -2.55 -11.55 -4.46
N LEU A 64 -2.04 -12.65 -5.03
CA LEU A 64 -2.78 -13.54 -5.91
C LEU A 64 -4.01 -14.14 -5.21
N LYS A 65 -3.85 -14.68 -3.99
CA LYS A 65 -4.94 -15.26 -3.19
C LYS A 65 -6.04 -14.24 -2.89
N ASN A 66 -5.64 -12.99 -2.67
CA ASN A 66 -6.55 -11.92 -2.30
C ASN A 66 -7.00 -11.07 -3.50
N GLY A 67 -6.60 -11.41 -4.73
CA GLY A 67 -6.92 -10.68 -5.96
C GLY A 67 -6.40 -9.24 -5.98
N VAL A 68 -5.27 -8.99 -5.34
CA VAL A 68 -4.59 -7.69 -5.24
C VAL A 68 -3.51 -7.62 -6.33
N PRO A 69 -3.34 -6.48 -7.00
CA PRO A 69 -2.26 -6.31 -7.97
C PRO A 69 -0.88 -6.46 -7.32
N LEU A 70 -0.07 -7.37 -7.86
CA LEU A 70 1.34 -7.51 -7.55
C LEU A 70 2.16 -6.81 -8.64
N SER A 71 2.99 -5.85 -8.26
CA SER A 71 3.96 -5.24 -9.15
C SER A 71 5.22 -6.08 -9.18
N PRO A 72 5.68 -6.52 -10.37
CA PRO A 72 6.95 -7.25 -10.48
C PRO A 72 8.12 -6.35 -10.05
N PRO A 73 9.24 -6.93 -9.60
CA PRO A 73 10.41 -6.16 -9.23
C PRO A 73 10.93 -5.41 -10.47
N PRO A 74 11.36 -4.14 -10.33
CA PRO A 74 11.90 -3.38 -11.45
C PRO A 74 13.01 -4.15 -12.17
N GLY A 75 12.96 -4.18 -13.51
CA GLY A 75 13.91 -4.95 -14.34
C GLY A 75 13.50 -6.40 -14.61
N TYR A 76 12.41 -6.90 -14.04
CA TYR A 76 11.83 -8.19 -14.39
C TYR A 76 11.39 -8.23 -15.87
N GLN A 77 11.86 -9.23 -16.61
CA GLN A 77 11.65 -9.36 -18.06
C GLN A 77 10.49 -10.31 -18.43
N GLY A 78 9.91 -11.01 -17.46
CA GLY A 78 8.79 -11.93 -17.70
C GLY A 78 7.51 -11.16 -18.04
N GLN A 79 6.70 -11.68 -18.97
CA GLN A 79 5.42 -11.07 -19.34
C GLN A 79 4.43 -11.06 -18.17
N ASN A 80 4.42 -12.15 -17.38
CA ASN A 80 3.63 -12.30 -16.18
C ASN A 80 4.56 -12.70 -15.04
N PHE A 81 4.40 -12.07 -13.88
CA PHE A 81 5.15 -12.46 -12.69
C PHE A 81 4.58 -13.75 -12.11
N ASP A 82 5.43 -14.74 -11.90
CA ASP A 82 5.11 -15.98 -11.19
C ASP A 82 6.07 -16.18 -10.01
N TRP A 83 5.52 -16.43 -8.83
CA TRP A 83 6.31 -16.61 -7.61
C TRP A 83 7.19 -17.86 -7.66
N ALA A 84 6.72 -18.98 -8.25
CA ALA A 84 7.49 -20.22 -8.27
C ALA A 84 8.72 -20.07 -9.19
N ASP A 85 8.53 -19.49 -10.37
CA ASP A 85 9.62 -19.19 -11.30
C ASP A 85 10.58 -18.16 -10.71
N TYR A 86 10.08 -17.11 -10.06
CA TYR A 86 10.91 -16.08 -9.44
C TYR A 86 11.75 -16.61 -8.28
N LEU A 87 11.15 -17.41 -7.38
CA LEU A 87 11.87 -18.06 -6.28
C LEU A 87 12.97 -18.99 -6.80
N LYS A 88 12.65 -19.79 -7.83
CA LYS A 88 13.61 -20.67 -8.49
C LYS A 88 14.76 -19.89 -9.14
N GLN A 89 14.46 -18.80 -9.84
CA GLN A 89 15.46 -17.93 -10.46
C GLN A 89 16.39 -17.32 -9.40
N CYS A 90 15.86 -16.90 -8.26
CA CYS A 90 16.63 -16.30 -7.18
C CYS A 90 17.36 -17.32 -6.29
N GLY A 91 17.08 -18.64 -6.44
CA GLY A 91 17.60 -19.66 -5.51
C GLY A 91 17.16 -19.41 -4.07
N ALA A 92 15.95 -18.88 -3.88
CA ALA A 92 15.44 -18.44 -2.59
C ALA A 92 14.10 -19.10 -2.26
N GLU A 93 13.74 -19.10 -0.98
CA GLU A 93 12.45 -19.58 -0.49
C GLU A 93 11.58 -18.41 -0.01
N GLY A 94 10.26 -18.59 -0.15
CA GLY A 94 9.28 -17.71 0.45
C GLY A 94 9.32 -17.83 1.98
N ALA A 95 9.09 -16.72 2.68
CA ALA A 95 8.91 -16.75 4.13
C ALA A 95 7.68 -17.62 4.48
N PRO A 96 7.78 -18.55 5.45
CA PRO A 96 6.66 -19.42 5.84
C PRO A 96 5.43 -18.61 6.27
N GLU A 97 4.23 -19.06 5.92
CA GLU A 97 2.98 -18.40 6.34
C GLU A 97 2.86 -18.30 7.87
N SER A 98 3.42 -19.25 8.60
CA SER A 98 3.45 -19.25 10.08
C SER A 98 4.25 -18.09 10.69
N CYS A 99 5.06 -17.39 9.90
CA CYS A 99 5.78 -16.19 10.34
C CYS A 99 4.91 -14.92 10.30
N PHE A 100 3.74 -14.98 9.68
CA PHE A 100 2.84 -13.84 9.54
C PHE A 100 1.67 -13.99 10.51
N PRO A 101 1.45 -13.02 11.42
CA PRO A 101 0.32 -13.07 12.34
C PRO A 101 -1.00 -13.08 11.59
N VAL A 102 -1.84 -14.09 11.88
CA VAL A 102 -3.24 -14.09 11.45
C VAL A 102 -4.01 -13.28 12.47
N GLY A 103 -4.24 -11.99 12.20
CA GLY A 103 -5.10 -11.19 13.05
C GLY A 103 -6.56 -11.54 12.81
N GLN A 104 -7.25 -11.93 13.88
CA GLN A 104 -8.70 -11.91 13.96
C GLN A 104 -9.09 -10.56 14.56
N SER A 105 -9.20 -9.52 13.73
CA SER A 105 -9.89 -8.30 14.13
C SER A 105 -11.29 -8.34 13.54
N ASP A 106 -12.29 -8.37 14.43
CA ASP A 106 -13.67 -8.11 14.06
C ASP A 106 -13.79 -6.60 13.82
N HIS A 107 -13.74 -6.21 12.56
CA HIS A 107 -13.97 -4.84 12.13
C HIS A 107 -15.25 -4.78 11.28
N ASP A 108 -15.93 -3.63 11.31
CA ASP A 108 -17.22 -3.45 10.62
C ASP A 108 -17.09 -2.73 9.27
N PHE A 109 -15.87 -2.54 8.76
CA PHE A 109 -15.66 -1.95 7.43
C PHE A 109 -16.35 -2.79 6.34
N VAL A 110 -17.16 -2.13 5.53
CA VAL A 110 -17.78 -2.70 4.32
C VAL A 110 -17.50 -1.82 3.11
N GLU A 111 -17.54 -2.44 1.93
CA GLU A 111 -17.40 -1.71 0.66
C GLU A 111 -18.45 -0.58 0.57
N SER A 112 -18.05 0.53 -0.05
CA SER A 112 -18.80 1.79 -0.15
C SER A 112 -18.92 2.63 1.14
N MET A 113 -18.40 2.18 2.29
CA MET A 113 -18.27 3.07 3.46
C MET A 113 -17.36 4.27 3.16
N ARG A 114 -17.66 5.41 3.76
CA ARG A 114 -16.84 6.63 3.65
C ARG A 114 -16.17 6.94 4.98
N LEU A 115 -14.95 7.42 4.91
CA LEU A 115 -14.11 7.80 6.04
C LEU A 115 -13.17 8.95 5.64
N GLU A 116 -12.32 9.42 6.55
CA GLU A 116 -11.29 10.42 6.27
C GLU A 116 -9.91 9.75 6.32
N ALA A 117 -9.04 9.98 5.34
CA ALA A 117 -7.73 9.32 5.26
C ALA A 117 -6.62 10.27 4.82
N VAL A 118 -5.42 10.03 5.33
CA VAL A 118 -4.20 10.73 4.92
C VAL A 118 -3.85 10.40 3.47
N ASN A 119 -3.42 11.41 2.72
CA ASN A 119 -2.87 11.22 1.37
C ASN A 119 -1.41 10.73 1.45
N PRO A 120 -1.07 9.53 0.97
CA PRO A 120 0.29 8.99 1.09
C PRO A 120 1.34 9.79 0.26
N VAL A 121 0.91 10.51 -0.77
CA VAL A 121 1.79 11.38 -1.59
C VAL A 121 1.96 12.76 -0.98
N SER A 122 1.04 13.18 -0.09
CA SER A 122 1.06 14.48 0.58
C SER A 122 0.52 14.32 1.99
N PRO A 123 1.33 13.78 2.94
CA PRO A 123 0.85 13.38 4.27
C PRO A 123 0.28 14.52 5.13
N GLU A 124 0.48 15.77 4.74
CA GLU A 124 -0.15 16.94 5.34
C GLU A 124 -1.62 17.15 4.92
N GLN A 125 -2.14 16.29 4.05
CA GLN A 125 -3.49 16.38 3.49
C GLN A 125 -4.33 15.19 3.93
N VAL A 126 -5.50 15.48 4.49
CA VAL A 126 -6.55 14.48 4.75
C VAL A 126 -7.67 14.67 3.75
N HIS A 127 -8.10 13.59 3.12
CA HIS A 127 -9.15 13.57 2.11
C HIS A 127 -10.33 12.72 2.59
N VAL A 128 -11.50 12.95 1.98
CA VAL A 128 -12.55 11.94 2.05
C VAL A 128 -12.09 10.71 1.27
N ALA A 129 -12.30 9.53 1.85
CA ALA A 129 -11.98 8.25 1.25
C ALA A 129 -13.21 7.35 1.22
N THR A 130 -13.33 6.55 0.16
CA THR A 130 -14.34 5.49 0.05
C THR A 130 -13.64 4.12 0.11
N VAL A 131 -14.17 3.22 0.93
CA VAL A 131 -13.73 1.82 0.99
C VAL A 131 -14.17 1.13 -0.30
N THR A 132 -13.23 0.77 -1.17
CA THR A 132 -13.54 0.08 -2.43
C THR A 132 -13.49 -1.43 -2.31
N ARG A 133 -12.75 -1.95 -1.32
CA ARG A 133 -12.58 -3.38 -1.09
C ARG A 133 -12.19 -3.67 0.36
N VAL A 134 -12.58 -4.85 0.85
CA VAL A 134 -12.19 -5.39 2.16
C VAL A 134 -11.66 -6.82 1.98
N ARG A 135 -10.44 -7.12 2.45
CA ARG A 135 -9.84 -8.47 2.42
C ARG A 135 -9.07 -8.74 3.70
N GLY A 136 -9.61 -9.63 4.55
CA GLY A 136 -9.08 -9.82 5.89
C GLY A 136 -9.05 -8.46 6.61
N GLN A 137 -7.91 -8.13 7.22
CA GLN A 137 -7.70 -6.88 7.96
C GLN A 137 -7.20 -5.72 7.10
N HIS A 138 -7.26 -5.85 5.78
CA HIS A 138 -6.82 -4.84 4.83
C HIS A 138 -8.00 -4.30 4.05
N ILE A 139 -8.02 -2.99 3.89
CA ILE A 139 -9.02 -2.25 3.12
C ILE A 139 -8.34 -1.46 2.00
N TRP A 140 -9.07 -1.30 0.90
CA TRP A 140 -8.68 -0.45 -0.22
C TRP A 140 -9.45 0.85 -0.13
N LEU A 141 -8.74 1.96 -0.22
CA LEU A 141 -9.31 3.30 -0.10
C LEU A 141 -9.11 4.08 -1.38
N HIS A 142 -10.22 4.53 -1.96
CA HIS A 142 -10.20 5.53 -3.02
C HIS A 142 -10.27 6.94 -2.40
N LEU A 143 -9.23 7.75 -2.60
CA LEU A 143 -9.25 9.15 -2.15
C LEU A 143 -10.01 10.04 -3.13
N GLU A 144 -10.98 10.78 -2.61
CA GLU A 144 -11.77 11.73 -3.38
C GLU A 144 -11.11 13.10 -3.46
N GLY A 145 -11.39 13.82 -4.55
CA GLY A 145 -11.04 15.24 -4.64
C GLY A 145 -9.58 15.57 -4.90
N LEU A 146 -8.76 14.56 -5.20
CA LEU A 146 -7.37 14.74 -5.60
C LEU A 146 -7.25 15.52 -6.91
N LYS A 147 -6.22 16.37 -7.02
CA LYS A 147 -5.89 17.07 -8.28
C LYS A 147 -5.49 16.09 -9.40
N GLN A 148 -4.80 15.02 -9.01
CA GLN A 148 -4.40 13.92 -9.88
C GLN A 148 -4.95 12.63 -9.25
N PRO A 149 -5.75 11.83 -9.97
CA PRO A 149 -6.25 10.57 -9.43
C PRO A 149 -5.11 9.66 -8.99
N LEU A 150 -5.23 9.10 -7.79
CA LEU A 150 -4.35 8.04 -7.30
C LEU A 150 -5.05 6.69 -7.43
N PRO A 151 -4.30 5.59 -7.58
CA PRO A 151 -4.84 4.26 -7.37
C PRO A 151 -5.37 4.09 -5.94
N ASP A 152 -6.18 3.07 -5.73
CA ASP A 152 -6.67 2.74 -4.40
C ASP A 152 -5.50 2.39 -3.46
N ILE A 153 -5.56 2.90 -2.24
CA ILE A 153 -4.55 2.73 -1.20
C ILE A 153 -4.85 1.46 -0.42
N ILE A 154 -3.85 0.60 -0.28
CA ILE A 154 -3.88 -0.55 0.61
C ILE A 154 -3.52 -0.08 2.02
N THR A 155 -4.43 -0.25 2.97
CA THR A 155 -4.17 0.08 4.38
C THR A 155 -4.73 -0.98 5.32
N HIS A 156 -4.18 -1.05 6.51
CA HIS A 156 -4.70 -1.89 7.58
C HIS A 156 -5.88 -1.20 8.27
N VAL A 157 -6.83 -1.98 8.77
CA VAL A 157 -8.01 -1.46 9.51
C VAL A 157 -7.65 -0.71 10.79
N ASP A 158 -6.48 -1.01 11.37
CA ASP A 158 -5.93 -0.31 12.55
C ASP A 158 -4.89 0.77 12.18
N SER A 159 -4.85 1.20 10.91
CA SER A 159 -3.94 2.25 10.50
C SER A 159 -4.23 3.55 11.27
N LEU A 160 -3.17 4.25 11.68
CA LEU A 160 -3.29 5.57 12.32
C LEU A 160 -3.57 6.70 11.32
N ASP A 161 -3.57 6.37 10.02
CA ASP A 161 -3.75 7.30 8.91
C ASP A 161 -5.19 7.27 8.35
N ILE A 162 -6.10 6.57 9.03
CA ILE A 162 -7.53 6.55 8.72
C ILE A 162 -8.33 6.99 9.94
N PHE A 163 -9.41 7.72 9.68
CA PHE A 163 -10.21 8.39 10.69
C PHE A 163 -11.70 8.25 10.39
N PRO A 164 -12.56 8.23 11.42
CA PRO A 164 -14.00 8.30 11.21
C PRO A 164 -14.40 9.63 10.55
N VAL A 165 -15.58 9.65 9.94
CA VAL A 165 -16.19 10.86 9.40
C VAL A 165 -16.25 11.95 10.50
N SER A 166 -15.94 13.19 10.12
CA SER A 166 -15.89 14.37 10.99
C SER A 166 -14.70 14.45 11.94
N TRP A 167 -13.66 13.62 11.76
CA TRP A 167 -12.43 13.74 12.55
C TRP A 167 -11.72 15.08 12.29
N CYS A 168 -11.57 15.48 11.03
CA CYS A 168 -10.98 16.76 10.64
C CYS A 168 -11.72 17.94 11.28
N GLU A 169 -13.05 17.96 11.19
CA GLU A 169 -13.90 18.99 11.80
C GLU A 169 -13.70 19.05 13.32
N SER A 170 -13.75 17.90 13.99
CA SER A 170 -13.65 17.79 15.45
C SER A 170 -12.28 18.22 16.00
N ASN A 171 -11.23 18.08 15.20
CA ASN A 171 -9.85 18.37 15.61
C ASN A 171 -9.31 19.67 14.99
N GLY A 172 -10.13 20.43 14.26
CA GLY A 172 -9.71 21.66 13.59
C GLY A 172 -8.67 21.43 12.48
N TYR A 173 -8.65 20.23 11.89
CA TYR A 173 -7.76 19.87 10.79
C TYR A 173 -8.43 20.12 9.43
N PRO A 174 -7.73 20.66 8.42
CA PRO A 174 -8.34 20.92 7.12
C PRO A 174 -8.62 19.64 6.35
N LEU A 175 -9.91 19.35 6.13
CA LEU A 175 -10.35 18.33 5.17
C LEU A 175 -10.25 18.87 3.74
N GLN A 176 -9.54 18.16 2.87
CA GLN A 176 -9.46 18.53 1.46
C GLN A 176 -10.78 18.23 0.76
N HIS A 177 -11.41 19.26 0.21
CA HIS A 177 -12.66 19.13 -0.53
C HIS A 177 -12.40 18.85 -2.02
N PRO A 178 -13.35 18.18 -2.71
CA PRO A 178 -13.24 17.96 -4.14
C PRO A 178 -12.99 19.25 -4.90
N TYR A 179 -11.96 19.24 -5.75
CA TYR A 179 -11.66 20.35 -6.63
C TYR A 179 -12.86 20.59 -7.55
N LYS A 180 -13.62 21.68 -7.32
CA LYS A 180 -14.60 22.15 -8.30
C LYS A 180 -13.82 22.77 -9.46
N PRO A 181 -13.83 22.20 -10.68
CA PRO A 181 -13.25 22.90 -11.81
C PRO A 181 -13.96 24.25 -11.93
N ARG A 182 -13.16 25.33 -12.00
CA ARG A 182 -13.64 26.70 -12.09
C ARG A 182 -14.63 26.77 -13.27
N GLY A 183 -15.91 26.96 -12.95
CA GLY A 183 -16.97 27.02 -13.94
C GLY A 183 -16.62 28.04 -15.02
N GLN A 184 -16.84 27.68 -16.29
CA GLN A 184 -16.86 28.64 -17.38
C GLN A 184 -17.79 29.79 -16.97
N ALA A 185 -17.24 31.01 -16.95
CA ALA A 185 -18.05 32.20 -16.73
C ALA A 185 -19.21 32.20 -17.73
N PRO A 186 -20.44 32.53 -17.33
CA PRO A 186 -21.54 32.63 -18.29
C PRO A 186 -21.16 33.72 -19.30
N THR A 187 -21.07 33.32 -20.56
CA THR A 187 -20.90 34.24 -21.69
C THR A 187 -22.06 35.21 -21.66
N ARG A 188 -21.81 36.46 -21.25
CA ARG A 188 -22.75 37.56 -21.46
C ARG A 188 -22.86 37.77 -22.96
N THR A 189 -23.92 37.26 -23.57
CA THR A 189 -24.36 37.71 -24.90
C THR A 189 -24.98 39.09 -24.74
N SER A 190 -24.38 40.10 -25.36
CA SER A 190 -24.96 41.43 -25.57
C SER A 190 -26.01 41.40 -26.66
#